data_AF-A0A845ZJS6-F1
#
_entry.id   AF-A0A845ZJS6-F1
#
_cell.length_a   1.000
_cell.length_b   1.000
_cell.length_c   1.000
_cell.angle_alpha   90.00
_cell.angle_beta   90.00
_cell.angle_gamma   90.00
#
_symmetry.space_group_name_H-M   'P 1'
#
loop_
_entity.id
_entity.type
_entity.pdbx_description
1 polymer ?
#
loop_
_entity_poly.entity_id
_entity_poly.type
_entity_poly.pdbx_seq_one_letter_code
_entity_poly.pdbx_strand_id
1 'polypeptide(L)' 'MAVTKRKVSGGSRSLQRFEQTANLLTVVQTCRFQGRSVMDFFEQALMAVAGHLPEAPSLIPSPHT' A
#
# COMPACT_ATOMS: atom_id res chain seq x y z
N MET A 1 -21.27 -12.47 32.70
CA MET A 1 -20.13 -12.48 31.76
C MET A 1 -20.53 -11.70 30.51
N ALA A 2 -20.07 -10.47 30.35
CA ALA A 2 -20.38 -9.63 29.20
C ALA A 2 -19.15 -9.60 28.29
N VAL A 3 -19.16 -10.39 27.22
CA VAL A 3 -18.13 -10.29 26.19
C VAL A 3 -18.54 -9.14 25.27
N THR A 4 -18.13 -7.92 25.57
CA THR A 4 -18.13 -6.84 24.59
C THR A 4 -17.01 -7.11 23.59
N LYS A 5 -17.24 -8.06 22.67
CA LYS A 5 -16.53 -8.07 21.39
C LYS A 5 -17.01 -6.85 20.60
N ARG A 6 -16.56 -5.65 20.98
CA ARG A 6 -16.68 -4.52 20.07
C ARG A 6 -15.67 -4.79 18.96
N LYS A 7 -16.13 -5.46 17.90
CA LYS A 7 -15.34 -5.60 16.67
C LYS A 7 -15.14 -4.18 16.14
N VAL A 8 -14.00 -3.58 16.47
CA VAL A 8 -13.53 -2.34 15.84
C VAL A 8 -13.03 -2.72 14.44
N SER A 9 -13.94 -3.20 13.59
CA SER A 9 -13.69 -3.24 12.16
C SER A 9 -13.86 -1.80 11.69
N GLY A 10 -12.76 -1.06 11.58
CA GLY A 10 -12.77 0.32 11.11
C GLY A 10 -13.53 0.41 9.79
N GLY A 11 -14.70 1.06 9.79
CA GLY A 11 -15.54 1.44 8.64
C GLY A 11 -16.04 0.33 7.71
N SER A 12 -15.15 -0.54 7.24
CA SER A 12 -15.43 -1.60 6.28
C SER A 12 -15.89 -2.89 6.96
N ARG A 13 -17.06 -3.37 6.55
CA ARG A 13 -17.58 -4.69 6.92
C ARG A 13 -16.99 -5.82 6.07
N SER A 14 -16.29 -5.47 4.99
CA SER A 14 -15.59 -6.42 4.10
C SER A 14 -14.11 -6.47 4.44
N LEU A 15 -13.61 -7.68 4.68
CA LEU A 15 -12.19 -7.98 4.91
C LEU A 15 -11.35 -7.55 3.69
N GLN A 16 -11.84 -7.83 2.48
CA GLN A 16 -11.18 -7.45 1.22
C GLN A 16 -10.93 -5.94 1.10
N ARG A 17 -11.92 -5.11 1.47
CA ARG A 17 -11.75 -3.64 1.45
C ARG A 17 -10.78 -3.17 2.53
N PHE A 18 -10.73 -3.86 3.68
CA PHE A 18 -9.75 -3.57 4.72
C PHE A 18 -8.33 -3.88 4.24
N GLU A 19 -8.13 -5.03 3.57
CA GLU A 19 -6.85 -5.39 2.96
C GLU A 19 -6.42 -4.40 1.88
N GLN A 20 -7.34 -3.97 0.99
CA GLN A 20 -7.04 -2.98 -0.03
C GLN A 20 -6.57 -1.65 0.58
N THR A 21 -7.26 -1.16 1.61
CA THR A 21 -6.86 0.05 2.31
C THR A 21 -5.54 -0.15 3.07
N ALA A 22 -5.34 -1.30 3.70
CA ALA A 22 -4.10 -1.62 4.40
C ALA A 22 -2.91 -1.62 3.43
N ASN A 23 -3.04 -2.27 2.28
CA ASN A 23 -2.01 -2.29 1.23
C ASN A 23 -1.67 -0.88 0.75
N LEU A 24 -2.68 -0.04 0.49
CA LEU A 24 -2.47 1.36 0.09
C LEU A 24 -1.70 2.13 1.16
N LEU A 25 -2.10 2.01 2.43
CA LEU A 25 -1.43 2.68 3.54
C LEU A 25 0.00 2.16 3.74
N THR A 26 0.25 0.87 3.54
CA THR A 26 1.59 0.29 3.57
C THR A 26 2.48 0.95 2.52
N VAL A 27 2.04 1.07 1.27
CA VAL A 27 2.81 1.76 0.21
C VAL A 27 3.16 3.19 0.62
N VAL A 28 2.18 3.95 1.11
CA VAL A 28 2.39 5.34 1.56
C VAL A 28 3.41 5.40 2.69
N GLN A 29 3.29 4.54 3.70
CA GLN A 29 4.18 4.51 4.86
C GLN A 29 5.59 4.10 4.46
N THR A 30 5.73 3.09 3.61
CA THR A 30 7.02 2.61 3.13
C THR A 30 7.74 3.65 2.27
N CYS A 31 7.05 4.31 1.34
CA CYS A 31 7.61 5.42 0.56
C CYS A 31 8.09 6.57 1.46
N ARG A 32 7.29 6.95 2.48
CA ARG A 32 7.69 7.95 3.47
C ARG A 32 8.92 7.54 4.26
N PHE A 33 9.02 6.28 4.68
CA PHE A 33 10.18 5.75 5.39
C PHE A 33 11.45 5.76 4.54
N GLN A 34 11.33 5.50 3.23
CA GLN A 34 12.45 5.52 2.28
C GLN A 34 12.80 6.94 1.78
N GLY A 35 12.05 7.96 2.17
CA GLY A 35 12.23 9.33 1.65
C GLY A 35 11.86 9.47 0.16
N ARG A 36 11.04 8.57 -0.38
CA ARG A 36 10.60 8.58 -1.78
C ARG A 36 9.25 9.29 -1.95
N SER A 37 9.03 9.89 -3.13
CA SER A 37 7.73 10.46 -3.50
C SER A 37 6.69 9.34 -3.68
N VAL A 38 5.61 9.43 -2.91
CA VAL A 38 4.47 8.51 -3.03
C VAL A 38 3.80 8.67 -4.40
N MET A 39 3.71 9.90 -4.91
CA MET A 39 3.05 10.20 -6.18
C MET A 39 3.85 9.65 -7.37
N ASP A 40 5.17 9.80 -7.37
CA ASP A 40 6.04 9.25 -8.43
C ASP A 40 5.94 7.72 -8.48
N PHE A 41 5.87 7.08 -7.29
CA PHE A 41 5.69 5.64 -7.21
C PHE A 41 4.36 5.20 -7.86
N PHE A 42 3.26 5.93 -7.60
CA PHE A 42 1.98 5.62 -8.22
C PHE A 42 1.95 5.90 -9.71
N GLU A 43 2.61 6.97 -10.17
CA GLU A 43 2.74 7.27 -11.60
C GLU A 43 3.47 6.14 -12.33
N GLN A 44 4.63 5.72 -11.82
CA GLN A 44 5.39 4.59 -12.37
C GLN A 44 4.59 3.28 -12.35
N ALA A 45 3.85 3.02 -11.26
CA ALA A 45 3.01 1.83 -11.16
C ALA A 45 1.88 1.86 -12.19
N LEU A 46 1.25 3.02 -12.41
CA LEU A 46 0.20 3.18 -13.41
C LEU A 46 0.74 3.02 -14.83
N MET A 47 1.91 3.60 -15.12
CA MET A 47 2.59 3.43 -16.40
C MET A 47 2.96 1.97 -16.67
N ALA A 48 3.42 1.23 -15.66
CA ALA A 48 3.71 -0.20 -15.79
C ALA A 48 2.43 -1.01 -16.07
N VAL A 49 1.32 -0.72 -15.38
CA VAL A 49 0.02 -1.37 -15.63
C VAL A 49 -0.52 -1.04 -17.03
N ALA A 50 -0.30 0.18 -17.52
CA ALA A 50 -0.68 0.60 -18.87
C ALA A 50 0.23 0.01 -19.97
N GLY A 51 1.28 -0.74 -19.61
CA GLY A 51 2.23 -1.33 -20.56
C GLY A 51 3.25 -0.34 -21.13
N HIS A 52 3.34 0.87 -20.56
CA HIS A 52 4.32 1.88 -20.97
C HIS A 52 5.67 1.71 -20.27
N LEU A 53 5.72 0.98 -19.16
CA LEU A 53 6.96 0.67 -18.44
C LEU A 53 7.14 -0.86 -18.36
N PRO A 54 8.34 -1.39 -18.69
CA PRO A 54 8.59 -2.83 -18.70
C PRO A 54 8.64 -3.44 -17.29
N GLU A 55 8.90 -2.64 -16.25
CA GLU A 55 9.03 -3.10 -14.88
C GLU A 55 8.18 -2.26 -13.92
N ALA A 56 7.49 -2.91 -12.99
CA ALA A 56 6.72 -2.24 -11.95
C ALA A 56 7.65 -1.69 -10.85
N PRO A 57 7.36 -0.51 -10.29
CA PRO A 57 8.20 0.05 -9.23
C PRO A 57 8.14 -0.84 -7.97
N SER A 58 9.30 -1.08 -7.36
CA SER A 58 9.43 -1.92 -6.17
C SER A 58 9.58 -1.08 -4.90
N LEU A 59 8.91 -1.54 -3.83
CA LEU A 59 9.07 -1.02 -2.47
C LEU A 59 10.20 -1.69 -1.70
N ILE A 60 10.85 -2.71 -2.27
CA ILE A 60 11.99 -3.36 -1.64
C ILE A 60 13.19 -2.43 -1.80
N PRO A 61 13.88 -2.04 -0.69
CA PRO A 61 15.08 -1.23 -0.79
C PRO A 61 16.14 -2.02 -1.56
N SER A 62 16.63 -1.44 -2.67
CA SER A 62 17.78 -1.99 -3.38
C SER A 62 18.96 -2.07 -2.41
N PRO A 63 19.69 -3.19 -2.35
CA PRO A 63 20.92 -3.24 -1.56
C PRO A 63 21.86 -2.16 -2.10
N HIS A 64 22.20 -1.20 -1.26
CA HIS A 64 23.28 -0.28 -1.53
C HIS A 64 24.58 -1.10 -1.53
N THR A 65 25.37 -0.96 -2.59
CA THR A 65 26.80 -1.35 -2.55
C THR A 65 27.56 -0.28 -1.77
#